data_AF-A0A2G6S794-F1
#
_entry.id   AF-A0A2G6S794-F1
#
_cell.length_a   1.000
_cell.length_b   1.000
_cell.length_c   1.000
_cell.angle_alpha   90.00
_cell.angle_beta   90.00
_cell.angle_gamma   90.00
#
_symmetry.space_group_name_H-M   'P 1'
#
loop_
_entity.id
_entity.type
_entity.pdbx_description
1 polymer ?
#
loop_
_entity_poly.entity_id
_entity_poly.type
_entity_poly.pdbx_seq_one_letter_code
_entity_poly.pdbx_strand_id
1 'polypeptide(L)'
;MQNTMELFSKALEIKHASAWAREFNITPEAFSMAKKQGRLSPVLAGNIAIELGEDPEHWIAVAAIEATKESELLARLKSRVKSWRRL
;
A
#
# COMPACT_ATOMS: atom_id res chain seq x y z
N MET A 1 -7.78 7.13 -5.42
CA MET A 1 -6.94 6.74 -4.27
C MET A 1 -5.54 7.32 -4.50
N GLN A 2 -4.89 7.85 -3.46
CA GLN A 2 -3.60 8.56 -3.57
C GLN A 2 -2.48 8.00 -2.67
N ASN A 3 -2.84 7.29 -1.59
CA ASN A 3 -1.91 6.72 -0.62
C ASN A 3 -2.36 5.31 -0.20
N THR A 4 -1.45 4.55 0.41
CA THR A 4 -1.73 3.14 0.72
C THR A 4 -2.75 2.93 1.82
N MET A 5 -3.02 3.94 2.65
CA MET A 5 -4.08 3.86 3.66
C MET A 5 -5.47 4.01 3.05
N GLU A 6 -5.62 4.73 1.93
CA GLU A 6 -6.86 4.73 1.16
C GLU A 6 -7.11 3.37 0.50
N LEU A 7 -6.06 2.74 -0.06
CA LEU A 7 -6.13 1.36 -0.56
C LEU A 7 -6.55 0.40 0.57
N PHE A 8 -5.95 0.58 1.75
CA PHE A 8 -6.27 -0.24 2.91
C PHE A 8 -7.73 -0.06 3.35
N SER A 9 -8.22 1.18 3.42
CA SER A 9 -9.63 1.45 3.75
C SER A 9 -10.58 0.80 2.77
N LYS A 10 -10.31 0.90 1.45
CA LYS A 10 -11.10 0.21 0.41
C LYS A 10 -11.10 -1.30 0.59
N ALA A 11 -9.96 -1.89 0.95
CA ALA A 11 -9.91 -3.32 1.26
C ALA A 11 -10.79 -3.70 2.46
N LEU A 12 -10.81 -2.84 3.50
CA LEU A 12 -11.63 -3.06 4.69
C LEU A 12 -13.13 -2.88 4.48
N GLU A 13 -13.55 -2.15 3.44
CA GLU A 13 -14.95 -2.06 3.01
C GLU A 13 -15.46 -3.41 2.45
N ILE A 14 -14.57 -4.23 1.87
CA ILE A 14 -14.93 -5.54 1.30
C ILE A 14 -14.98 -6.62 2.37
N LYS A 15 -13.94 -6.72 3.20
CA LYS A 15 -13.87 -7.70 4.29
C LYS A 15 -12.95 -7.22 5.41
N HIS A 16 -13.19 -7.73 6.62
CA HIS A 16 -12.37 -7.40 7.79
C HIS A 16 -10.91 -7.84 7.63
N ALA A 17 -10.00 -7.14 8.32
CA ALA A 17 -8.56 -7.46 8.32
C ALA A 17 -8.23 -8.92 8.67
N SER A 18 -9.01 -9.55 9.55
CA SER A 18 -8.85 -10.95 9.91
C SER A 18 -9.21 -11.92 8.77
N ALA A 19 -10.19 -11.57 7.94
CA ALA A 19 -10.54 -12.35 6.75
C ALA A 19 -9.43 -12.26 5.70
N TRP A 20 -8.94 -11.04 5.43
CA TRP A 20 -7.77 -10.85 4.57
C TRP A 20 -6.53 -11.59 5.08
N ALA A 21 -6.26 -11.55 6.38
CA ALA A 21 -5.11 -12.24 6.97
C ALA A 21 -5.18 -13.76 6.73
N ARG A 22 -6.35 -14.36 6.88
CA ARG A 22 -6.58 -15.78 6.58
C ARG A 22 -6.36 -16.10 5.11
N GLU A 23 -6.88 -15.25 4.23
CA GLU A 23 -6.79 -15.44 2.77
C GLU A 23 -5.36 -15.35 2.26
N PHE A 24 -4.61 -14.36 2.75
CA PHE A 24 -3.19 -14.21 2.43
C PHE A 24 -2.27 -15.13 3.23
N ASN A 25 -2.82 -15.97 4.12
CA ASN A 25 -2.08 -16.85 5.00
C ASN A 25 -0.98 -16.11 5.81
N ILE A 26 -1.34 -14.95 6.36
CA ILE A 26 -0.49 -14.13 7.22
C ILE A 26 -1.15 -13.92 8.58
N THR A 27 -0.38 -13.42 9.54
CA THR A 27 -0.92 -13.15 10.87
C THR A 27 -1.70 -11.82 10.86
N PRO A 28 -2.79 -11.68 11.66
CA PRO A 28 -3.56 -10.43 11.73
C PRO A 28 -2.73 -9.21 12.17
N GLU A 29 -1.62 -9.44 12.87
CA GLU A 29 -0.67 -8.41 13.30
C GLU A 29 -0.11 -7.61 12.13
N ALA A 30 0.00 -8.19 10.92
CA ALA A 30 0.42 -7.46 9.73
C ALA A 30 -0.47 -6.24 9.44
N PHE A 31 -1.79 -6.41 9.56
CA PHE A 31 -2.76 -5.32 9.38
C PHE A 31 -2.77 -4.34 10.55
N SER A 32 -2.67 -4.85 11.78
CA SER A 32 -2.52 -4.00 12.97
C SER A 32 -1.26 -3.13 12.87
N MET A 33 -0.18 -3.69 12.33
CA MET A 33 1.07 -2.98 12.15
C MET A 33 1.01 -1.94 11.05
N ALA A 34 0.36 -2.24 9.93
CA ALA A 34 0.08 -1.25 8.90
C ALA A 34 -0.72 -0.05 9.45
N LYS A 35 -1.77 -0.32 10.22
CA LYS A 35 -2.57 0.73 10.87
C LYS A 35 -1.74 1.58 11.84
N LYS A 36 -0.89 0.95 12.66
CA LYS A 36 0.00 1.66 13.59
C LYS A 36 1.05 2.51 12.86
N GLN A 37 1.58 2.02 11.74
CA GLN A 37 2.58 2.73 10.94
C GLN A 37 1.97 3.81 10.04
N GLY A 38 0.65 3.80 9.82
CA GLY A 38 -0.04 4.71 8.92
C GLY A 38 0.28 4.47 7.44
N ARG A 39 0.69 3.24 7.09
CA ARG A 39 0.99 2.83 5.70
C ARG A 39 0.98 1.31 5.57
N LEU A 40 0.75 0.81 4.37
CA LEU A 40 0.98 -0.61 4.04
C LEU A 40 2.48 -0.87 3.77
N SER A 41 2.90 -2.13 3.91
CA SER A 41 4.16 -2.58 3.31
C SER A 41 4.00 -2.74 1.80
N PRO A 42 5.07 -2.65 0.99
CA PRO A 42 4.96 -2.84 -0.46
C PRO A 42 4.32 -4.18 -0.84
N VAL A 43 4.67 -5.26 -0.16
CA VAL A 43 4.12 -6.60 -0.42
C VAL A 43 2.63 -6.66 -0.09
N LEU A 44 2.21 -6.09 1.04
CA LEU A 44 0.80 -6.10 1.43
C LEU A 44 -0.05 -5.21 0.51
N ALA A 45 0.49 -4.05 0.11
CA ALA A 45 -0.16 -3.16 -0.86
C ALA A 45 -0.36 -3.84 -2.21
N GLY A 46 0.66 -4.52 -2.74
CA GLY A 46 0.57 -5.24 -4.02
C GLY A 46 -0.48 -6.36 -4.00
N ASN A 47 -0.52 -7.18 -2.95
CA ASN A 47 -1.50 -8.27 -2.86
C ASN A 47 -2.93 -7.74 -2.70
N ILE A 48 -3.13 -6.69 -1.89
CA ILE A 48 -4.44 -6.03 -1.80
C ILE A 48 -4.84 -5.47 -3.17
N ALA A 49 -3.92 -4.84 -3.90
CA ALA A 49 -4.21 -4.29 -5.22
C ALA A 49 -4.67 -5.36 -6.21
N ILE A 50 -4.03 -6.53 -6.25
CA ILE A 50 -4.45 -7.67 -7.09
C ILE A 50 -5.92 -8.02 -6.82
N GLU A 51 -6.29 -8.20 -5.54
CA GLU A 51 -7.64 -8.59 -5.14
C GLU A 51 -8.69 -7.49 -5.38
N LEU A 52 -8.28 -6.24 -5.41
CA LEU A 52 -9.14 -5.10 -5.71
C LEU A 52 -9.23 -4.79 -7.22
N GLY A 53 -8.52 -5.53 -8.07
CA GLY A 53 -8.44 -5.27 -9.51
C GLY A 53 -7.69 -3.98 -9.86
N GLU A 54 -6.79 -3.53 -8.98
CA GLU A 54 -5.93 -2.36 -9.15
C GLU A 54 -4.54 -2.78 -9.67
N ASP A 55 -3.71 -1.82 -10.11
CA ASP A 55 -2.34 -2.10 -10.55
C ASP A 55 -1.40 -2.39 -9.36
N PRO A 56 -0.89 -3.64 -9.20
CA PRO A 56 -0.01 -3.98 -8.09
C PRO A 56 1.35 -3.30 -8.18
N GLU A 57 1.91 -3.07 -9.37
CA GLU A 57 3.22 -2.42 -9.52
C GLU A 57 3.17 -0.98 -9.03
N HIS A 58 2.09 -0.27 -9.39
CA HIS A 58 1.81 1.05 -8.88
C HIS A 58 1.76 1.08 -7.35
N TRP A 59 0.99 0.18 -6.74
CA TRP A 59 0.77 0.18 -5.29
C TRP A 59 1.99 -0.25 -4.48
N ILE A 60 2.82 -1.15 -5.03
CA ILE A 60 4.15 -1.47 -4.50
C ILE A 60 5.02 -0.21 -4.48
N ALA A 61 5.08 0.54 -5.59
CA ALA A 61 5.89 1.75 -5.69
C ALA A 61 5.41 2.85 -4.74
N VAL A 62 4.10 3.06 -4.61
CA VAL A 62 3.52 4.02 -3.65
C VAL A 62 3.92 3.67 -2.22
N ALA A 63 3.73 2.42 -1.80
CA ALA A 63 4.12 1.95 -0.47
C ALA A 63 5.62 2.09 -0.19
N ALA A 64 6.47 1.81 -1.19
CA ALA A 64 7.92 1.96 -1.03
C ALA A 64 8.32 3.42 -0.79
N ILE A 65 7.70 4.35 -1.53
CA ILE A 65 7.92 5.80 -1.35
C ILE A 65 7.45 6.25 0.04
N GLU A 66 6.29 5.78 0.51
CA GLU A 66 5.75 6.10 1.84
C GLU A 66 6.59 5.52 2.99
N ALA A 67 7.24 4.38 2.79
CA ALA A 67 8.10 3.74 3.77
C ALA A 67 9.48 4.40 3.92
N THR A 68 9.89 5.17 2.92
CA THR A 68 11.23 5.73 2.83
C THR A 68 11.35 6.99 3.69
N LYS A 69 12.43 7.10 4.47
CA LYS A 69 12.73 8.32 5.24
C LYS A 69 12.92 9.51 4.30
N GLU A 70 12.46 10.69 4.73
CA GLU A 70 12.65 11.92 3.96
C GLU A 70 14.14 12.18 3.71
N SER A 71 14.45 12.51 2.45
CA SER A 71 15.80 12.82 1.95
C SER A 71 15.68 13.58 0.64
N GLU A 72 16.77 14.25 0.23
CA GLU A 72 16.81 14.95 -1.06
C GLU A 72 16.58 14.00 -2.24
N LEU A 73 17.10 12.76 -2.15
CA LEU A 73 16.87 11.72 -3.16
C LEU A 73 15.41 11.31 -3.23
N LEU A 74 14.72 11.18 -2.09
CA LEU A 74 13.29 10.89 -2.06
C LEU A 74 12.47 12.04 -2.65
N ALA A 75 12.84 13.30 -2.35
CA ALA A 75 12.19 14.47 -2.93
C ALA A 75 12.34 14.51 -4.47
N ARG A 76 13.55 14.22 -4.97
CA ARG A 76 13.82 14.06 -6.41
C ARG A 76 13.01 12.93 -7.04
N LEU A 77 12.85 11.81 -6.34
CA LEU A 77 12.04 10.69 -6.83
C LEU A 77 10.55 11.07 -6.89
N LYS A 78 10.00 11.63 -5.81
CA LYS A 78 8.60 12.07 -5.72
C LYS A 78 8.23 13.08 -6.82
N SER A 79 9.15 13.96 -7.22
CA SER A 79 8.91 14.91 -8.30
C SER A 79 8.82 14.25 -9.69
N ARG A 80 9.52 13.13 -9.90
CA ARG A 80 9.50 12.35 -11.14
C ARG A 80 8.33 11.36 -11.19
N VAL A 81 8.01 10.70 -10.08
CA VAL A 81 6.93 9.69 -10.02
C VAL A 81 5.56 10.27 -10.38
N LYS A 82 5.32 11.57 -10.15
CA LYS A 82 4.09 12.25 -10.59
C LYS A 82 3.82 12.13 -12.10
N SER A 83 4.82 11.88 -12.95
CA SER A 83 4.62 11.74 -14.39
C SER A 83 4.10 10.36 -14.82
N TRP A 84 4.43 9.29 -14.08
CA TRP A 84 3.99 7.93 -14.43
C TRP A 84 2.61 7.57 -13.83
N ARG A 85 2.13 8.33 -12.85
CA ARG A 85 0.76 8.19 -12.30
C ARG A 85 -0.36 8.73 -13.21
N ARG A 86 -0.03 9.16 -14.43
CA ARG A 86 -0.98 9.75 -15.40
C ARG A 86 -1.16 8.91 -16.68
N LEU A 87 -0.44 7.81 -16.79
CA LEU A 87 -0.59 6.80 -17.84
C LEU A 87 -1.35 5.61 -17.26
#